data_AF-A0A1H4V4U6-F1
#
_entry.id   AF-A0A1H4V4U6-F1
#
_cell.length_a   1.000
_cell.length_b   1.000
_cell.length_c   1.000
_cell.angle_alpha   90.00
_cell.angle_beta   90.00
_cell.angle_gamma   90.00
#
_symmetry.space_group_name_H-M   'P 1'
#
loop_
_entity.id
_entity.type
_entity.pdbx_description
1 polymer ?
#
loop_
_entity_poly.entity_id
_entity_poly.type
_entity_poly.pdbx_seq_one_letter_code
_entity_poly.pdbx_strand_id
1 'polypeptide(L)' 'MSSIYDEAQTLADGHGGTWSSHPGWPLEDWRYAVQNDDTRLGYWEWIVDEMRAEEG' A
#
# COMPACT_ATOMS: atom_id res chain seq x y z
N MET A 1 17.28 5.44 -7.09
CA MET A 1 15.87 5.25 -7.47
C MET A 1 15.40 4.02 -6.72
N SER A 2 14.67 4.21 -5.63
CA SER A 2 14.01 3.10 -4.92
C SER A 2 12.77 2.71 -5.70
N SER A 3 12.53 1.42 -5.89
CA SER A 3 11.31 0.94 -6.54
C SER A 3 10.15 0.98 -5.54
N ILE A 4 8.92 1.17 -6.03
CA ILE A 4 7.71 1.07 -5.20
C ILE A 4 7.62 -0.27 -4.47
N TYR A 5 8.18 -1.32 -5.07
CA TYR A 5 8.26 -2.67 -4.49
C TYR A 5 9.21 -2.77 -3.29
N ASP A 6 10.34 -2.05 -3.31
CA ASP A 6 11.31 -2.06 -2.20
C ASP A 6 10.74 -1.33 -0.97
N GLU A 7 10.02 -0.23 -1.23
CA GLU A 7 9.31 0.53 -0.19
C GLU A 7 8.13 -0.27 0.37
N ALA A 8 7.35 -0.92 -0.48
CA ALA A 8 6.24 -1.77 -0.08
C ALA A 8 6.71 -2.92 0.83
N GLN A 9 7.84 -3.56 0.51
CA GLN A 9 8.44 -4.59 1.36
C GLN A 9 8.93 -4.03 2.69
N THR A 10 9.64 -2.91 2.67
CA THR A 10 10.11 -2.26 3.91
C THR A 10 8.95 -1.88 4.83
N LEU A 11 7.86 -1.35 4.26
CA LEU A 11 6.66 -0.98 4.99
C LEU A 11 5.97 -2.22 5.59
N ALA A 12 5.82 -3.28 4.79
CA ALA A 12 5.24 -4.53 5.23
C ALA A 12 6.04 -5.13 6.40
N ASP A 13 7.36 -5.24 6.27
CA ASP A 13 8.24 -5.78 7.32
C ASP A 13 8.15 -4.96 8.62
N GLY A 14 8.03 -3.64 8.52
CA GLY A 14 7.83 -2.75 9.68
C GLY A 14 6.49 -2.96 10.40
N HIS A 15 5.50 -3.54 9.73
CA HIS A 15 4.13 -3.73 10.25
C HIS A 15 3.80 -5.19 10.57
N GLY A 16 4.78 -6.09 10.59
CA GLY A 16 4.58 -7.52 10.90
C GLY A 16 4.54 -8.44 9.67
N GLY A 17 5.00 -7.94 8.52
CA GLY A 17 5.19 -8.68 7.29
C GLY A 17 4.06 -8.52 6.28
N THR A 18 4.21 -9.16 5.11
CA THR A 18 3.33 -9.03 3.93
C THR A 18 1.86 -9.36 4.19
N TRP A 19 1.56 -10.19 5.20
CA TRP A 19 0.20 -10.59 5.56
C TRP A 19 -0.46 -9.69 6.61
N SER A 20 0.28 -8.70 7.11
CA SER A 20 -0.24 -7.72 8.07
C SER A 20 -1.03 -6.61 7.37
N SER A 21 -1.52 -5.65 8.14
CA SER A 21 -2.25 -4.48 7.65
C SER A 21 -1.71 -3.20 8.27
N HIS A 22 -1.67 -2.13 7.49
CA HIS A 22 -1.34 -0.80 7.99
C HIS A 22 -2.55 -0.21 8.75
N PRO A 23 -2.37 0.34 9.97
CA PRO A 23 -3.47 0.86 10.77
C PRO A 23 -4.15 2.10 10.16
N GLY A 24 -3.41 2.90 9.39
CA GLY A 24 -3.92 4.07 8.68
C GLY A 24 -4.53 3.80 7.30
N TRP A 25 -4.23 2.65 6.69
CA TRP A 25 -4.72 2.27 5.35
C TRP A 25 -5.19 0.81 5.41
N PRO A 26 -6.39 0.54 5.95
CA PRO A 26 -6.91 -0.80 6.09
C PRO A 26 -7.11 -1.51 4.74
N LEU A 27 -7.14 -2.85 4.77
CA LEU A 27 -7.37 -3.68 3.57
C LEU A 27 -8.72 -3.40 2.89
N GLU A 28 -9.71 -2.90 3.63
CA GLU A 28 -11.03 -2.54 3.08
C GLU A 28 -10.93 -1.38 2.09
N ASP A 29 -10.10 -0.39 2.35
CA ASP A 29 -9.91 0.77 1.47
C ASP A 29 -9.20 0.36 0.18
N TRP A 30 -8.18 -0.49 0.27
CA TRP A 30 -7.54 -1.09 -0.90
C TRP A 30 -8.52 -1.91 -1.73
N ARG A 31 -9.36 -2.73 -1.09
CA ARG A 31 -10.38 -3.51 -1.79
C ARG A 31 -11.39 -2.61 -2.50
N TYR A 32 -11.75 -1.47 -1.88
CA TYR A 32 -12.61 -0.48 -2.50
C TYR A 32 -11.94 0.13 -3.73
N ALA A 33 -10.67 0.55 -3.65
CA ALA A 33 -9.92 1.09 -4.78
C ALA A 33 -9.79 0.07 -5.93
N VAL A 34 -9.55 -1.21 -5.61
CA VAL A 34 -9.51 -2.28 -6.62
C VAL A 34 -10.90 -2.50 -7.25
N GLN A 35 -11.97 -2.49 -6.45
CA GLN A 35 -13.33 -2.69 -6.94
C GLN A 35 -13.80 -1.55 -7.86
N ASN A 36 -13.35 -0.32 -7.59
CA ASN A 36 -13.67 0.85 -8.42
C ASN A 36 -12.74 1.02 -9.63
N ASP A 37 -11.84 0.06 -9.89
CA ASP A 37 -10.82 0.12 -10.94
C ASP A 37 -9.80 1.28 -10.78
N ASP A 38 -9.74 1.91 -9.59
CA ASP A 38 -8.82 3.00 -9.27
C ASP A 38 -7.37 2.52 -9.16
N THR A 39 -7.15 1.26 -8.79
CA THR A 39 -5.82 0.67 -8.71
C THR A 39 -5.75 -0.78 -9.19
N ARG A 40 -4.57 -1.16 -9.71
CA ARG A 40 -4.18 -2.55 -10.03
C ARG A 40 -2.97 -3.02 -9.20
N LEU A 41 -2.51 -2.18 -8.27
CA LEU A 41 -1.38 -2.47 -7.40
C LEU A 41 -1.76 -3.47 -6.31
N GLY A 42 -0.79 -4.23 -5.82
CA GLY A 42 -0.95 -5.00 -4.59
C GLY A 42 -1.11 -4.08 -3.38
N TYR A 43 -1.61 -4.62 -2.27
CA TYR A 43 -1.98 -3.84 -1.08
C TYR A 43 -0.88 -2.90 -0.57
N TRP A 44 0.33 -3.42 -0.35
CA TRP A 44 1.44 -2.62 0.18
C TRP A 44 1.97 -1.59 -0.81
N GLU A 45 1.94 -1.91 -2.10
CA GLU A 45 2.34 -0.97 -3.15
C GLU A 45 1.32 0.16 -3.28
N TRP A 46 0.02 -0.17 -3.18
CA TRP A 46 -1.05 0.81 -3.12
C TRP A 46 -0.89 1.75 -1.93
N ILE A 47 -0.55 1.25 -0.73
CA ILE A 47 -0.28 2.14 0.42
C ILE A 47 0.87 3.09 0.13
N VAL A 48 1.97 2.61 -0.45
CA VAL A 48 3.10 3.49 -0.80
C VAL A 48 2.69 4.56 -1.82
N ASP A 49 1.83 4.21 -2.78
CA ASP A 49 1.29 5.15 -3.75
C ASP A 49 0.40 6.21 -3.09
N GLU A 50 -0.52 5.80 -2.20
CA GLU A 50 -1.36 6.72 -1.41
C GLU A 50 -0.52 7.64 -0.52
N MET A 51 0.48 7.11 0.18
CA MET A 51 1.38 7.91 1.03
C MET A 51 2.12 8.98 0.20
N ARG A 52 2.56 8.63 -1.01
CA ARG A 52 3.20 9.59 -1.93
C ARG A 52 2.21 10.62 -2.48
N ALA A 53 0.97 10.22 -2.72
CA ALA A 53 -0.10 11.11 -3.17
C ALA A 53 -0.50 12.11 -2.07
N GLU A 54 -0.48 11.71 -0.80
CA GLU A 54 -0.72 12.61 0.35
C GLU A 54 0.41 13.61 0.60
N GLU A 55 1.64 13.30 0.18
CA GLU A 55 2.82 14.17 0.29
C GLU A 55 2.93 15.24 -0.83
N GLY A 56 2.04 15.23 -1.82
CA GLY A 56 2.03 16.15 -2.98
C GLY A 56 0.94 17.22 -2.94
#